data_AF-A0A452UN11-F1
#
_entry.id   AF-A0A452UN11-F1
#
_cell.length_a   1.000
_cell.length_b   1.000
_cell.length_c   1.000
_cell.angle_alpha   90.00
_cell.angle_beta   90.00
_cell.angle_gamma   90.00
#
_symmetry.space_group_name_H-M   'P 1'
#
loop_
_entity.id
_entity.type
_entity.pdbx_description
1 polymer ?
#
loop_
_entity_poly.entity_id
_entity_poly.type
_entity_poly.pdbx_seq_one_letter_code
_entity_poly.pdbx_strand_id
1 'polypeptide(L)'
;NRIFLQFFPSLIYICLLSLDTDVVEGSARATYSVLGDILSSAMQNLQNLLQVPYGCGEQNMVLFVPNIYVLNYLNETRQLTETIKAKAISYLISGYQRQLNYKHSDGSYSAFGDHHGRSQGNTWLTAFVLKSFAQAQSHIFVETSHITNALTWLSRRQMENGCFQRSGSLLNNAIKGGVDDELTLSAYITIALLEMPLPVTHPVVRNALFCLESAWGSISEAQGSLVYTKALLAYAFALAGNQPKRSELLESLDKDAVKEEDSIHWQRPGKVEEVTTFYYQPRAPSVEVEMTSYLLLAYLTAWPAPSSEDLSVASRIVKWITKQQNPNGGFSSTQDTVVALQALSKYGAATFSKREKAAVVTVKSSETFSEEFQVHDANRLLLQEVRLPEIPGEYSTTVSGSGCVYLQTSLRYNVLPKKEGKVPFTLKVDTLPQNCDGVHAHRKFQIHINISYTGERPSSNMVIVDVKMISGFIPVKSSVRKLREKPQIQRTDVSTNHVLIYFEEITNQTLSFSFSVEQDIQVDNLKPATVKAYDYYETGE
;
A
#
# COMPACT_ATOMS: atom_id res chain seq x y z
N ASN A 1 -0.26 -15.20 -5.77
CA ASN A 1 1.07 -15.33 -5.13
C ASN A 1 0.93 -16.21 -3.92
N ARG A 2 1.85 -17.16 -3.71
CA ARG A 2 2.01 -17.81 -2.41
C ARG A 2 3.34 -17.35 -1.82
N ILE A 3 3.33 -16.92 -0.56
CA ILE A 3 4.50 -16.42 0.16
C ILE A 3 4.59 -17.18 1.48
N PHE A 4 5.79 -17.64 1.84
CA PHE A 4 6.01 -18.39 3.06
C PHE A 4 7.25 -17.87 3.81
N LEU A 5 7.11 -17.79 5.14
CA LEU A 5 8.16 -17.35 6.06
C LEU A 5 8.34 -18.40 7.16
N GLN A 6 9.53 -19.01 7.21
CA GLN A 6 9.80 -20.16 8.07
C GLN A 6 10.87 -19.88 9.13
N PHE A 7 10.58 -20.38 10.33
CA PHE A 7 11.54 -20.63 11.42
C PHE A 7 11.62 -22.15 11.64
N PHE A 8 12.83 -22.72 11.73
CA PHE A 8 13.18 -24.17 11.66
C PHE A 8 12.79 -25.02 12.90
N PRO A 9 12.63 -26.37 12.81
CA PRO A 9 13.29 -27.32 11.88
C PRO A 9 12.41 -28.20 10.94
N SER A 10 13.03 -28.61 9.82
CA SER A 10 12.72 -29.66 8.82
C SER A 10 11.24 -29.95 8.47
N LEU A 11 10.69 -29.17 7.54
CA LEU A 11 9.41 -29.40 6.87
C LEU A 11 9.60 -29.29 5.35
N ILE A 12 8.92 -30.15 4.59
CA ILE A 12 8.83 -30.07 3.13
C ILE A 12 7.63 -29.19 2.79
N TYR A 13 7.83 -28.17 1.96
CA TYR A 13 6.75 -27.29 1.49
C TYR A 13 6.27 -27.73 0.13
N ILE A 14 4.95 -27.81 -0.06
CA ILE A 14 4.37 -28.16 -1.35
C ILE A 14 3.63 -26.93 -1.90
N CYS A 15 4.07 -26.46 -3.07
CA CYS A 15 3.44 -25.40 -3.82
C CYS A 15 2.73 -26.00 -5.04
N LEU A 16 1.41 -25.92 -5.04
CA LEU A 16 0.58 -26.34 -6.17
C LEU A 16 0.28 -25.12 -7.05
N LEU A 17 0.73 -25.16 -8.31
CA LEU A 17 0.38 -24.19 -9.33
C LEU A 17 -0.79 -24.72 -10.14
N SER A 18 -1.93 -24.04 -10.06
CA SER A 18 -3.13 -24.32 -10.84
C SER A 18 -3.42 -23.16 -11.81
N LEU A 19 -4.07 -23.48 -12.93
CA LEU A 19 -4.60 -22.50 -13.88
C LEU A 19 -6.12 -22.67 -13.97
N ASP A 20 -6.82 -21.56 -14.12
CA ASP A 20 -8.26 -21.55 -14.36
C ASP A 20 -8.60 -21.90 -15.81
N THR A 21 -9.89 -22.13 -16.09
CA THR A 21 -10.38 -22.54 -17.42
C THR A 21 -10.43 -21.42 -18.45
N ASP A 22 -10.36 -20.15 -18.02
CA ASP A 22 -10.47 -18.93 -18.85
C ASP A 22 -9.12 -18.24 -19.12
N VAL A 23 -8.03 -18.95 -18.83
CA VAL A 23 -6.66 -18.49 -19.09
C VAL A 23 -6.38 -18.48 -20.60
N VAL A 24 -5.80 -17.39 -21.09
CA VAL A 24 -5.31 -17.31 -22.47
C VAL A 24 -4.15 -18.29 -22.64
N GLU A 25 -4.27 -19.19 -23.60
CA GLU A 25 -3.29 -20.23 -23.89
C GLU A 25 -1.88 -19.63 -24.10
N GLY A 26 -0.87 -20.26 -23.50
CA GLY A 26 0.54 -19.83 -23.59
C GLY A 26 0.88 -18.55 -22.79
N SER A 27 -0.07 -17.95 -22.06
CA SER A 27 0.19 -16.73 -21.28
C SER A 27 0.79 -16.98 -19.90
N ALA A 28 0.67 -18.21 -19.39
CA ALA A 28 1.10 -18.58 -18.05
C ALA A 28 2.63 -18.60 -17.90
N ARG A 29 3.12 -18.00 -16.83
CA ARG A 29 4.52 -18.02 -16.41
C ARG A 29 4.62 -17.96 -14.90
N ALA A 30 5.53 -18.72 -14.33
CA ALA A 30 5.76 -18.76 -12.90
C ALA A 30 7.24 -18.55 -12.59
N THR A 31 7.49 -17.74 -11.57
CA THR A 31 8.83 -17.45 -11.05
C THR A 31 8.86 -17.84 -9.57
N TYR A 32 9.92 -18.54 -9.20
CA TYR A 32 10.23 -18.89 -7.82
C TYR A 32 11.41 -18.07 -7.35
N SER A 33 11.26 -17.39 -6.22
CA SER A 33 12.21 -16.42 -5.71
C SER A 33 12.61 -16.77 -4.28
N VAL A 34 13.93 -16.77 -4.01
CA VAL A 34 14.54 -17.06 -2.71
C VAL A 34 15.30 -15.83 -2.21
N LEU A 35 15.00 -15.44 -0.98
CA LEU A 35 15.52 -14.23 -0.34
C LEU A 35 16.01 -14.55 1.07
N GLY A 36 17.11 -13.92 1.48
CA GLY A 36 17.64 -14.04 2.85
C GLY A 36 17.04 -13.05 3.84
N ASP A 37 16.27 -12.09 3.35
CA ASP A 37 15.70 -11.00 4.16
C ASP A 37 14.27 -10.68 3.73
N ILE A 38 13.39 -10.45 4.72
CA ILE A 38 11.96 -10.16 4.54
C ILE A 38 11.71 -8.83 3.79
N LEU A 39 12.68 -7.91 3.80
CA LEU A 39 12.58 -6.65 3.08
C LEU A 39 13.21 -6.68 1.69
N SER A 40 13.88 -7.77 1.31
CA SER A 40 14.70 -7.80 0.08
C SER A 40 13.89 -7.49 -1.19
N SER A 41 12.68 -8.06 -1.34
CA SER A 41 11.82 -7.76 -2.49
C SER A 41 11.48 -6.27 -2.59
N ALA A 42 11.16 -5.64 -1.44
CA ALA A 42 10.81 -4.23 -1.37
C ALA A 42 12.02 -3.34 -1.70
N MET A 43 13.19 -3.69 -1.16
CA MET A 43 14.43 -2.95 -1.37
C MET A 43 14.87 -2.91 -2.85
N GLN A 44 14.67 -4.00 -3.58
CA GLN A 44 15.03 -4.05 -4.99
C GLN A 44 14.06 -3.27 -5.87
N ASN A 45 12.81 -3.14 -5.43
CA ASN A 45 11.71 -2.56 -6.18
C ASN A 45 11.16 -1.28 -5.53
N LEU A 46 12.00 -0.49 -4.85
CA LEU A 46 11.60 0.73 -4.14
C LEU A 46 10.83 1.77 -5.00
N GLN A 47 10.95 1.71 -6.32
CA GLN A 47 10.22 2.57 -7.25
C GLN A 47 8.91 1.96 -7.78
N ASN A 48 8.68 0.66 -7.55
CA ASN A 48 7.57 -0.11 -8.11
C ASN A 48 6.85 -0.93 -7.02
N LEU A 49 6.80 -0.43 -5.79
CA LEU A 49 6.17 -1.13 -4.66
C LEU A 49 4.67 -1.31 -4.89
N LEU A 50 4.01 -0.37 -5.55
CA LEU A 50 2.60 -0.49 -5.94
C LEU A 50 2.46 -1.02 -7.37
N GLN A 51 1.40 -1.81 -7.58
CA GLN A 51 1.02 -2.29 -8.92
C GLN A 51 0.06 -1.33 -9.66
N VAL A 52 -0.38 -0.27 -8.97
CA VAL A 52 -1.25 0.78 -9.52
C VAL A 52 -0.45 2.04 -9.87
N PRO A 53 -0.89 2.83 -10.86
CA PRO A 53 -0.24 4.07 -11.23
C PRO A 53 -0.21 5.11 -10.11
N TYR A 54 0.84 5.94 -10.11
CA TYR A 54 1.13 6.95 -9.13
C TYR A 54 1.32 8.33 -9.77
N GLY A 55 0.93 9.37 -9.05
CA GLY A 55 1.02 10.74 -9.53
C GLY A 55 0.65 11.79 -8.48
N CYS A 56 -0.31 11.53 -7.59
CA CYS A 56 -0.77 12.50 -6.58
C CYS A 56 0.20 12.59 -5.37
N GLY A 57 -0.03 13.58 -4.50
CA GLY A 57 0.80 13.85 -3.32
C GLY A 57 0.78 12.74 -2.28
N GLU A 58 -0.28 11.94 -2.17
CA GLU A 58 -0.24 10.73 -1.34
C GLU A 58 0.62 9.65 -2.00
N GLN A 59 0.37 9.36 -3.28
CA GLN A 59 1.09 8.35 -4.05
C GLN A 59 2.60 8.63 -4.11
N ASN A 60 3.02 9.89 -4.14
CA ASN A 60 4.44 10.23 -4.05
C ASN A 60 5.08 9.75 -2.72
N MET A 61 4.30 9.74 -1.63
CA MET A 61 4.79 9.30 -0.32
C MET A 61 5.09 7.80 -0.27
N VAL A 62 4.39 6.95 -1.04
CA VAL A 62 4.72 5.52 -1.12
C VAL A 62 6.10 5.26 -1.74
N LEU A 63 6.59 6.19 -2.56
CA LEU A 63 7.93 6.13 -3.15
C LEU A 63 8.96 6.85 -2.29
N PHE A 64 8.53 7.73 -1.39
CA PHE A 64 9.42 8.50 -0.53
C PHE A 64 9.70 7.75 0.79
N VAL A 65 8.67 7.41 1.55
CA VAL A 65 8.78 6.94 2.94
C VAL A 65 9.51 5.58 3.07
N PRO A 66 9.25 4.57 2.22
CA PRO A 66 9.95 3.29 2.33
C PRO A 66 11.47 3.40 2.20
N ASN A 67 11.99 4.41 1.48
CA ASN A 67 13.43 4.65 1.40
C ASN A 67 14.03 5.02 2.76
N ILE A 68 13.29 5.74 3.61
CA ILE A 68 13.70 6.09 4.98
C ILE A 68 13.84 4.81 5.81
N TYR A 69 12.83 3.94 5.76
CA TYR A 69 12.83 2.70 6.55
C TYR A 69 13.90 1.71 6.10
N VAL A 70 14.12 1.59 4.78
CA VAL A 70 15.22 0.78 4.26
C VAL A 70 16.58 1.31 4.71
N LEU A 71 16.81 2.62 4.65
CA LEU A 71 18.06 3.22 5.12
C LEU A 71 18.27 2.98 6.62
N ASN A 72 17.25 3.20 7.44
CA ASN A 72 17.31 2.97 8.88
C ASN A 72 17.61 1.49 9.20
N TYR A 73 16.85 0.58 8.59
CA TYR A 73 17.01 -0.86 8.76
C TYR A 73 18.41 -1.34 8.39
N LEU A 74 18.91 -0.96 7.22
CA LEU A 74 20.23 -1.38 6.77
C LEU A 74 21.35 -0.77 7.61
N ASN A 75 21.14 0.43 8.14
CA ASN A 75 22.09 1.05 9.04
C ASN A 75 22.12 0.32 10.39
N GLU A 76 20.96 0.03 10.99
CA GLU A 76 20.83 -0.70 12.26
C GLU A 76 21.40 -2.13 12.17
N THR A 77 21.12 -2.82 11.07
CA THR A 77 21.65 -4.18 10.82
C THR A 77 23.09 -4.20 10.29
N ARG A 78 23.70 -3.03 10.05
CA ARG A 78 25.05 -2.86 9.50
C ARG A 78 25.26 -3.52 8.12
N GLN A 79 24.22 -3.48 7.29
CA GLN A 79 24.19 -4.02 5.93
C GLN A 79 24.15 -2.90 4.87
N LEU A 80 24.15 -1.63 5.27
CA LEU A 80 24.09 -0.49 4.36
C LEU A 80 25.39 -0.35 3.55
N THR A 81 25.29 -0.45 2.24
CA THR A 81 26.39 -0.16 1.30
C THR A 81 26.25 1.24 0.73
N GLU A 82 27.37 1.84 0.31
CA GLU A 82 27.35 3.20 -0.26
C GLU A 82 26.51 3.28 -1.54
N THR A 83 26.50 2.23 -2.35
CA THR A 83 25.68 2.15 -3.57
C THR A 83 24.17 2.21 -3.27
N ILE A 84 23.71 1.44 -2.27
CA ILE A 84 22.31 1.45 -1.83
C ILE A 84 21.97 2.80 -1.22
N LYS A 85 22.86 3.33 -0.37
CA LYS A 85 22.70 4.63 0.28
C LYS A 85 22.54 5.76 -0.74
N ALA A 86 23.45 5.88 -1.70
CA ALA A 86 23.39 6.92 -2.73
C ALA A 86 22.10 6.85 -3.56
N LYS A 87 21.66 5.64 -3.93
CA LYS A 87 20.42 5.42 -4.68
C LYS A 87 19.18 5.84 -3.87
N ALA A 88 19.09 5.41 -2.61
CA ALA A 88 17.97 5.76 -1.73
C ALA A 88 17.93 7.27 -1.42
N ILE A 89 19.08 7.91 -1.18
CA ILE A 89 19.19 9.37 -1.00
C ILE A 89 18.70 10.12 -2.25
N SER A 90 19.08 9.67 -3.45
CA SER A 90 18.59 10.27 -4.69
C SER A 90 17.05 10.22 -4.80
N TYR A 91 16.45 9.10 -4.43
CA TYR A 91 14.99 8.95 -4.38
C TYR A 91 14.34 9.82 -3.30
N LEU A 92 14.95 9.94 -2.12
CA LEU A 92 14.47 10.84 -1.07
C LEU A 92 14.50 12.30 -1.52
N ILE A 93 15.60 12.77 -2.12
CA ILE A 93 15.69 14.16 -2.61
C ILE A 93 14.62 14.43 -3.68
N SER A 94 14.47 13.52 -4.65
CA SER A 94 13.46 13.65 -5.70
C SER A 94 12.04 13.62 -5.14
N GLY A 95 11.75 12.69 -4.23
CA GLY A 95 10.45 12.56 -3.58
C GLY A 95 10.10 13.78 -2.72
N TYR A 96 11.07 14.33 -1.99
CA TYR A 96 10.91 15.57 -1.22
C TYR A 96 10.54 16.74 -2.13
N GLN A 97 11.34 17.00 -3.18
CA GLN A 97 11.08 18.08 -4.12
C GLN A 97 9.73 17.91 -4.83
N ARG A 98 9.37 16.67 -5.19
CA ARG A 98 8.07 16.39 -5.81
C ARG A 98 6.92 16.67 -4.85
N GLN A 99 7.08 16.33 -3.55
CA GLN A 99 6.05 16.54 -2.54
C GLN A 99 5.74 18.02 -2.31
N LEU A 100 6.72 18.92 -2.50
CA LEU A 100 6.51 20.36 -2.35
C LEU A 100 5.53 20.94 -3.38
N ASN A 101 5.30 20.27 -4.52
CA ASN A 101 4.25 20.69 -5.47
C ASN A 101 2.83 20.52 -4.92
N TYR A 102 2.67 19.77 -3.83
CA TYR A 102 1.40 19.50 -3.18
C TYR A 102 1.19 20.31 -1.89
N LYS A 103 2.14 21.21 -1.58
CA LYS A 103 2.12 22.10 -0.43
C LYS A 103 1.27 23.33 -0.73
N HIS A 104 0.46 23.75 0.25
CA HIS A 104 -0.35 24.95 0.21
C HIS A 104 0.41 26.14 0.81
N SER A 105 -0.06 27.35 0.50
CA SER A 105 0.53 28.59 1.04
C SER A 105 0.47 28.68 2.57
N ASP A 106 -0.51 28.04 3.20
CA ASP A 106 -0.69 27.98 4.66
C ASP A 106 0.15 26.89 5.36
N GLY A 107 0.94 26.12 4.60
CA GLY A 107 1.80 25.06 5.12
C GLY A 107 1.19 23.66 5.12
N SER A 108 -0.09 23.52 4.77
CA SER A 108 -0.76 22.22 4.65
C SER A 108 -0.45 21.50 3.33
N TYR A 109 -0.85 20.23 3.22
CA TYR A 109 -0.68 19.41 2.02
C TYR A 109 -2.02 18.79 1.60
N SER A 110 -2.26 18.64 0.30
CA SER A 110 -3.40 17.90 -0.26
C SER A 110 -2.95 16.96 -1.39
N ALA A 111 -3.76 15.97 -1.77
CA ALA A 111 -3.36 15.00 -2.81
C ALA A 111 -3.09 15.66 -4.18
N PHE A 112 -3.77 16.76 -4.50
CA PHE A 112 -3.64 17.45 -5.80
C PHE A 112 -2.99 18.83 -5.71
N GLY A 113 -2.58 19.25 -4.51
CA GLY A 113 -1.93 20.54 -4.26
C GLY A 113 -2.91 21.71 -4.18
N ASP A 114 -2.37 22.92 -4.25
CA ASP A 114 -3.14 24.16 -4.17
C ASP A 114 -3.64 24.59 -5.57
N HIS A 115 -4.95 24.41 -5.81
CA HIS A 115 -5.62 24.87 -7.03
C HIS A 115 -6.12 26.31 -6.87
N HIS A 116 -5.19 27.27 -6.77
CA HIS A 116 -5.48 28.70 -6.65
C HIS A 116 -6.41 29.04 -5.47
N GLY A 117 -6.19 28.42 -4.30
CA GLY A 117 -6.93 28.65 -3.07
C GLY A 117 -8.32 27.99 -3.00
N ARG A 118 -8.70 27.19 -4.02
CA ARG A 118 -10.00 26.50 -4.05
C ARG A 118 -9.99 25.14 -3.34
N SER A 119 -8.81 24.58 -3.15
CA SER A 119 -8.59 23.31 -2.46
C SER A 119 -8.25 23.55 -1.00
N GLN A 120 -8.78 22.72 -0.10
CA GLN A 120 -8.41 22.75 1.30
C GLN A 120 -7.23 21.80 1.57
N GLY A 121 -6.40 22.16 2.55
CA GLY A 121 -5.40 21.25 3.11
C GLY A 121 -6.04 20.00 3.72
N ASN A 122 -5.39 18.86 3.56
CA ASN A 122 -5.84 17.59 4.13
C ASN A 122 -5.11 17.32 5.44
N THR A 123 -5.83 17.18 6.55
CA THR A 123 -5.21 17.01 7.89
C THR A 123 -4.40 15.74 8.02
N TRP A 124 -4.93 14.64 7.49
CA TRP A 124 -4.26 13.35 7.50
C TRP A 124 -2.96 13.36 6.66
N LEU A 125 -3.02 13.86 5.42
CA LEU A 125 -1.85 13.92 4.53
C LEU A 125 -0.80 14.89 5.07
N THR A 126 -1.23 16.02 5.65
CA THR A 126 -0.32 16.98 6.28
C THR A 126 0.44 16.33 7.43
N ALA A 127 -0.23 15.55 8.29
CA ALA A 127 0.43 14.80 9.36
C ALA A 127 1.37 13.71 8.82
N PHE A 128 0.96 13.02 7.76
CA PHE A 128 1.79 12.00 7.10
C PHE A 128 3.08 12.59 6.52
N VAL A 129 2.97 13.71 5.81
CA VAL A 129 4.11 14.45 5.25
C VAL A 129 5.00 14.99 6.37
N LEU A 130 4.40 15.62 7.39
CA LEU A 130 5.12 16.16 8.55
C LEU A 130 6.01 15.11 9.21
N LYS A 131 5.44 13.96 9.59
CA LYS A 131 6.20 12.84 10.15
C LYS A 131 7.35 12.43 9.24
N SER A 132 7.03 12.16 7.99
CA SER A 132 7.97 11.59 7.02
C SER A 132 9.13 12.55 6.73
N PHE A 133 8.85 13.85 6.65
CA PHE A 133 9.86 14.88 6.45
C PHE A 133 10.79 15.01 7.65
N ALA A 134 10.26 14.94 8.87
CA ALA A 134 11.08 14.95 10.06
C ALA A 134 11.99 13.72 10.15
N GLN A 135 11.48 12.52 9.84
CA GLN A 135 12.31 11.31 9.80
C GLN A 135 13.39 11.39 8.71
N ALA A 136 13.06 11.96 7.55
CA ALA A 136 14.00 12.12 6.44
C ALA A 136 15.16 13.09 6.74
N GLN A 137 15.04 13.99 7.73
CA GLN A 137 16.12 14.91 8.13
C GLN A 137 17.41 14.18 8.56
N SER A 138 17.31 12.92 8.98
CA SER A 138 18.47 12.09 9.31
C SER A 138 19.30 11.66 8.10
N HIS A 139 18.74 11.74 6.88
CA HIS A 139 19.36 11.25 5.64
C HIS A 139 19.55 12.34 4.57
N ILE A 140 18.66 13.32 4.51
CA ILE A 140 18.67 14.40 3.50
C ILE A 140 18.40 15.76 4.15
N PHE A 141 18.77 16.83 3.44
CA PHE A 141 18.37 18.17 3.85
C PHE A 141 16.87 18.37 3.61
N VAL A 142 16.15 18.71 4.69
CA VAL A 142 14.75 19.13 4.66
C VAL A 142 14.67 20.49 5.34
N GLU A 143 14.12 21.47 4.63
CA GLU A 143 13.98 22.82 5.16
C GLU A 143 13.07 22.84 6.40
N THR A 144 13.59 23.37 7.52
CA THR A 144 12.89 23.40 8.82
C THR A 144 11.55 24.15 8.72
N SER A 145 11.47 25.19 7.89
CA SER A 145 10.23 25.96 7.69
C SER A 145 9.08 25.07 7.20
N HIS A 146 9.36 24.03 6.40
CA HIS A 146 8.35 23.12 5.87
C HIS A 146 7.73 22.25 6.98
N ILE A 147 8.53 21.86 7.96
CA ILE A 147 8.09 21.10 9.14
C ILE A 147 7.33 22.01 10.10
N THR A 148 7.91 23.17 10.45
CA THR A 148 7.31 24.10 11.40
C THR A 148 5.97 24.66 10.91
N ASN A 149 5.84 24.96 9.61
CA ASN A 149 4.59 25.46 9.03
C ASN A 149 3.49 24.38 9.07
N ALA A 150 3.81 23.13 8.69
CA ALA A 150 2.85 22.03 8.73
C ALA A 150 2.41 21.70 10.17
N LEU A 151 3.34 21.68 11.13
CA LEU A 151 3.03 21.49 12.55
C LEU A 151 2.15 22.62 13.10
N THR A 152 2.48 23.87 12.77
CA THR A 152 1.68 25.04 13.18
C THR A 152 0.28 24.96 12.60
N TRP A 153 0.14 24.60 11.33
CA TRP A 153 -1.16 24.44 10.70
C TRP A 153 -1.99 23.33 11.36
N LEU A 154 -1.40 22.16 11.63
CA LEU A 154 -2.08 21.06 12.34
C LEU A 154 -2.50 21.46 13.77
N SER A 155 -1.65 22.19 14.49
CA SER A 155 -1.96 22.66 15.85
C SER A 155 -3.20 23.57 15.89
N ARG A 156 -3.44 24.34 14.84
CA ARG A 156 -4.63 25.19 14.71
C ARG A 156 -5.91 24.40 14.39
N ARG A 157 -5.77 23.11 14.07
CA ARG A 157 -6.88 22.17 13.86
C ARG A 157 -7.11 21.27 15.07
N GLN A 158 -6.40 21.50 16.17
CA GLN A 158 -6.69 20.85 17.44
C GLN A 158 -7.86 21.56 18.12
N MET A 159 -8.88 20.79 18.50
CA MET A 159 -10.07 21.23 19.21
C MET A 159 -9.78 21.42 20.71
N GLU A 160 -10.70 22.06 21.44
CA GLU A 160 -10.58 22.30 22.88
C GLU A 160 -10.49 21.02 23.71
N ASN A 161 -11.13 19.93 23.24
CA ASN A 161 -11.03 18.61 23.86
C ASN A 161 -9.69 17.90 23.58
N GLY A 162 -8.81 18.50 22.77
CA GLY A 162 -7.51 17.97 22.39
C GLY A 162 -7.51 17.09 21.14
N CYS A 163 -8.67 16.70 20.62
CA CYS A 163 -8.79 15.95 19.37
C CYS A 163 -8.50 16.83 18.16
N PHE A 164 -8.28 16.23 17.00
CA PHE A 164 -8.03 16.95 15.75
C PHE A 164 -9.26 16.94 14.85
N GLN A 165 -9.63 18.12 14.37
CA GLN A 165 -10.70 18.28 13.40
C GLN A 165 -10.25 17.83 12.00
N ARG A 166 -11.14 17.17 11.25
CA ARG A 166 -10.91 16.83 9.85
C ARG A 166 -10.94 18.08 8.95
N SER A 167 -10.01 18.17 8.00
CA SER A 167 -10.07 19.12 6.88
C SER A 167 -9.67 18.42 5.58
N GLY A 168 -10.29 18.82 4.46
CA GLY A 168 -10.18 18.14 3.17
C GLY A 168 -11.08 16.90 3.06
N SER A 169 -11.12 16.30 1.87
CA SER A 169 -11.79 15.01 1.63
C SER A 169 -11.02 13.87 2.29
N LEU A 170 -11.74 12.86 2.79
CA LEU A 170 -11.11 11.62 3.20
C LEU A 170 -10.63 10.88 1.97
N LEU A 171 -9.33 10.61 1.94
CA LEU A 171 -8.71 9.83 0.89
C LEU A 171 -9.29 8.41 0.89
N ASN A 172 -9.43 7.79 2.07
CA ASN A 172 -10.02 6.45 2.21
C ASN A 172 -11.30 6.44 3.07
N ASN A 173 -12.47 6.51 2.43
CA ASN A 173 -13.78 6.30 3.03
C ASN A 173 -14.04 4.84 3.43
N ALA A 174 -13.20 3.85 3.08
CA ALA A 174 -13.30 2.48 3.59
C ALA A 174 -13.19 2.42 5.12
N ILE A 175 -12.48 3.38 5.71
CA ILE A 175 -12.30 3.51 7.15
C ILE A 175 -13.62 3.92 7.83
N LYS A 176 -14.61 4.42 7.06
CA LYS A 176 -15.92 4.86 7.58
C LYS A 176 -16.85 3.71 8.00
N GLY A 177 -16.45 2.45 7.90
CA GLY A 177 -17.24 1.27 8.24
C GLY A 177 -17.54 1.08 9.75
N GLY A 178 -17.97 2.14 10.45
CA GLY A 178 -18.47 2.09 11.83
C GLY A 178 -17.68 2.91 12.88
N VAL A 179 -16.79 3.81 12.47
CA VAL A 179 -15.82 4.45 13.37
C VAL A 179 -16.04 5.96 13.50
N ASP A 180 -15.90 6.48 14.72
CA ASP A 180 -15.79 7.92 14.98
C ASP A 180 -14.54 8.49 14.28
N ASP A 181 -14.79 9.19 13.17
CA ASP A 181 -13.80 9.67 12.20
C ASP A 181 -12.77 10.61 12.84
N GLU A 182 -13.18 11.37 13.86
CA GLU A 182 -12.30 12.31 14.55
C GLU A 182 -11.34 11.61 15.51
N LEU A 183 -11.78 10.56 16.20
CA LEU A 183 -10.93 9.80 17.12
C LEU A 183 -9.80 9.08 16.36
N THR A 184 -10.15 8.43 15.25
CA THR A 184 -9.20 7.68 14.42
C THR A 184 -8.18 8.61 13.77
N LEU A 185 -8.64 9.75 13.24
CA LEU A 185 -7.76 10.80 12.74
C LEU A 185 -6.84 11.32 13.85
N SER A 186 -7.38 11.57 15.05
CA SER A 186 -6.60 12.06 16.19
C SER A 186 -5.53 11.05 16.62
N ALA A 187 -5.86 9.75 16.64
CA ALA A 187 -4.90 8.70 16.95
C ALA A 187 -3.76 8.67 15.93
N TYR A 188 -4.09 8.74 14.63
CA TYR A 188 -3.10 8.81 13.55
C TYR A 188 -2.19 10.05 13.66
N ILE A 189 -2.76 11.24 13.88
CA ILE A 189 -1.97 12.47 14.03
C ILE A 189 -1.09 12.38 15.28
N THR A 190 -1.58 11.81 16.38
CA THR A 190 -0.79 11.61 17.61
C THR A 190 0.39 10.68 17.36
N ILE A 191 0.19 9.56 16.66
CA ILE A 191 1.27 8.68 16.20
C ILE A 191 2.28 9.47 15.38
N ALA A 192 1.82 10.24 14.39
CA ALA A 192 2.70 11.02 13.53
C ALA A 192 3.57 12.05 14.29
N LEU A 193 3.00 12.70 15.31
CA LEU A 193 3.72 13.64 16.17
C LEU A 193 4.75 12.93 17.07
N LEU A 194 4.40 11.78 17.63
CA LEU A 194 5.30 10.97 18.45
C LEU A 194 6.44 10.34 17.64
N GLU A 195 6.17 9.97 16.38
CA GLU A 195 7.17 9.46 15.44
C GLU A 195 8.08 10.55 14.83
N MET A 196 7.72 11.83 15.02
CA MET A 196 8.55 13.03 14.77
C MET A 196 9.41 13.41 16.01
N PRO A 197 9.79 12.43 16.83
CA PRO A 197 10.25 12.59 18.22
C PRO A 197 9.78 13.82 19.02
N LEU A 198 8.53 14.31 18.88
CA LEU A 198 8.04 15.35 19.77
C LEU A 198 7.84 14.78 21.19
N PRO A 199 8.29 15.47 22.24
CA PRO A 199 8.15 14.97 23.60
C PRO A 199 6.68 14.93 24.00
N VAL A 200 6.31 13.95 24.83
CA VAL A 200 4.95 13.80 25.39
C VAL A 200 4.48 15.03 26.18
N THR A 201 5.42 15.86 26.64
CA THR A 201 5.16 17.13 27.34
C THR A 201 4.80 18.28 26.40
N HIS A 202 5.02 18.14 25.09
CA HIS A 202 4.67 19.16 24.11
C HIS A 202 3.15 19.40 24.15
N PRO A 203 2.66 20.65 24.24
CA PRO A 203 1.23 20.94 24.47
C PRO A 203 0.29 20.23 23.51
N VAL A 204 0.63 20.22 22.22
CA VAL A 204 -0.17 19.56 21.17
C VAL A 204 -0.27 18.05 21.41
N VAL A 205 0.84 17.39 21.77
CA VAL A 205 0.89 15.94 22.00
C VAL A 205 0.15 15.59 23.29
N ARG A 206 0.40 16.34 24.37
CA ARG A 206 -0.26 16.14 25.66
C ARG A 206 -1.78 16.25 25.55
N ASN A 207 -2.27 17.30 24.87
CA ASN A 207 -3.70 17.50 24.68
C ASN A 207 -4.30 16.40 23.79
N ALA A 208 -3.58 15.95 22.77
CA ALA A 208 -4.03 14.84 21.93
C ALA A 208 -4.13 13.53 22.71
N LEU A 209 -3.12 13.18 23.52
CA LEU A 209 -3.16 12.02 24.40
C LEU A 209 -4.34 12.09 25.38
N PHE A 210 -4.62 13.26 25.95
CA PHE A 210 -5.79 13.47 26.80
C PHE A 210 -7.12 13.18 26.08
N CYS A 211 -7.26 13.63 24.83
CA CYS A 211 -8.40 13.27 23.98
C CYS A 211 -8.50 11.76 23.80
N LEU A 212 -7.40 11.09 23.43
CA LEU A 212 -7.39 9.64 23.18
C LEU A 212 -7.74 8.83 24.44
N GLU A 213 -7.23 9.22 25.61
CA GLU A 213 -7.54 8.58 26.89
C GLU A 213 -9.01 8.77 27.28
N SER A 214 -9.52 9.99 27.14
CA SER A 214 -10.91 10.32 27.46
C SER A 214 -11.88 9.58 26.54
N ALA A 215 -11.58 9.56 25.24
CA ALA A 215 -12.39 8.86 24.25
C ALA A 215 -12.39 7.35 24.52
N TRP A 216 -11.23 6.74 24.80
CA TRP A 216 -11.17 5.32 25.17
C TRP A 216 -11.97 5.00 26.43
N GLY A 217 -11.90 5.84 27.47
CA GLY A 217 -12.71 5.65 28.69
C GLY A 217 -14.22 5.75 28.47
N SER A 218 -14.65 6.36 27.36
CA SER A 218 -16.06 6.52 26.99
C SER A 218 -16.58 5.47 26.00
N ILE A 219 -15.69 4.71 25.35
CA ILE A 219 -16.07 3.65 24.40
C ILE A 219 -16.65 2.48 25.20
N SER A 220 -17.94 2.22 25.03
CA SER A 220 -18.59 1.03 25.59
C SER A 220 -18.27 -0.20 24.73
N GLU A 221 -18.02 -1.37 25.35
CA GLU A 221 -17.80 -2.63 24.64
C GLU A 221 -18.97 -3.03 23.71
N ALA A 222 -20.16 -2.42 23.89
CA ALA A 222 -21.39 -2.70 23.15
C ALA A 222 -21.50 -1.98 21.78
N GLN A 223 -20.65 -0.99 21.48
CA GLN A 223 -20.59 -0.33 20.17
C GLN A 223 -19.61 -1.11 19.27
N GLY A 224 -20.15 -1.98 18.42
CA GLY A 224 -19.44 -2.96 17.60
C GLY A 224 -18.00 -2.60 17.19
N SER A 225 -17.06 -3.46 17.60
CA SER A 225 -15.75 -3.73 16.99
C SER A 225 -15.03 -2.55 16.29
N LEU A 226 -14.59 -1.58 17.11
CA LEU A 226 -13.60 -0.54 16.77
C LEU A 226 -12.16 -1.10 16.65
N VAL A 227 -11.97 -2.29 16.06
CA VAL A 227 -10.67 -2.99 16.01
C VAL A 227 -9.58 -2.11 15.38
N TYR A 228 -9.91 -1.40 14.30
CA TYR A 228 -8.99 -0.47 13.64
C TYR A 228 -8.54 0.67 14.57
N THR A 229 -9.49 1.33 15.23
CA THR A 229 -9.19 2.43 16.15
C THR A 229 -8.40 1.94 17.36
N LYS A 230 -8.77 0.79 17.93
CA LYS A 230 -8.01 0.14 19.02
C LYS A 230 -6.56 -0.12 18.61
N ALA A 231 -6.31 -0.59 17.39
CA ALA A 231 -4.95 -0.83 16.88
C ALA A 231 -4.11 0.44 16.84
N LEU A 232 -4.68 1.55 16.33
CA LEU A 232 -4.02 2.86 16.33
C LEU A 232 -3.77 3.37 17.75
N LEU A 233 -4.76 3.27 18.65
CA LEU A 233 -4.61 3.66 20.05
C LEU A 233 -3.49 2.86 20.74
N ALA A 234 -3.45 1.54 20.52
CA ALA A 234 -2.42 0.68 21.11
C ALA A 234 -1.02 1.13 20.70
N TYR A 235 -0.84 1.48 19.42
CA TYR A 235 0.44 1.98 18.95
C TYR A 235 0.75 3.39 19.47
N ALA A 236 -0.23 4.30 19.50
CA ALA A 236 -0.07 5.65 20.05
C ALA A 236 0.39 5.61 21.52
N PHE A 237 -0.26 4.79 22.35
CA PHE A 237 0.12 4.63 23.76
C PHE A 237 1.46 3.91 23.96
N ALA A 238 1.80 2.96 23.08
CA ALA A 238 3.12 2.34 23.08
C ALA A 238 4.22 3.39 22.83
N LEU A 239 4.04 4.25 21.82
CA LEU A 239 4.94 5.36 21.50
C LEU A 239 5.03 6.40 22.63
N ALA A 240 3.91 6.70 23.29
CA ALA A 240 3.87 7.61 24.42
C ALA A 240 4.49 7.04 25.71
N GLY A 241 4.86 5.76 25.73
CA GLY A 241 5.41 5.07 26.90
C GLY A 241 4.36 4.71 27.96
N ASN A 242 3.06 4.82 27.65
CA ASN A 242 1.98 4.43 28.55
C ASN A 242 1.74 2.90 28.47
N GLN A 243 2.62 2.13 29.10
CA GLN A 243 2.58 0.66 29.08
C GLN A 243 1.28 0.07 29.64
N PRO A 244 0.68 0.57 30.75
CA PRO A 244 -0.59 0.04 31.23
C PRO A 244 -1.71 0.13 30.19
N LYS A 245 -1.83 1.26 29.49
CA LYS A 245 -2.86 1.47 28.47
C LYS A 245 -2.61 0.67 27.21
N ARG A 246 -1.35 0.55 26.80
CA ARG A 246 -0.91 -0.36 25.73
C ARG A 246 -1.36 -1.80 26.04
N SER A 247 -1.04 -2.32 27.23
CA SER A 247 -1.40 -3.69 27.61
C SER A 247 -2.91 -3.89 27.66
N GLU A 248 -3.66 -2.96 28.26
CA GLU A 248 -5.14 -2.98 28.29
C GLU A 248 -5.74 -3.10 26.88
N LEU A 249 -5.23 -2.30 25.93
CA LEU A 249 -5.68 -2.34 24.53
C LEU A 249 -5.27 -3.63 23.81
N LEU A 250 -4.04 -4.10 24.00
CA LEU A 250 -3.57 -5.35 23.39
C LEU A 250 -4.34 -6.57 23.91
N GLU A 251 -4.66 -6.62 25.20
CA GLU A 251 -5.52 -7.66 25.80
C GLU A 251 -6.95 -7.61 25.24
N SER A 252 -7.51 -6.41 25.05
CA SER A 252 -8.80 -6.24 24.39
C SER A 252 -8.77 -6.75 22.94
N LEU A 253 -7.70 -6.41 22.20
CA LEU A 253 -7.51 -6.78 20.80
C LEU A 253 -7.18 -8.27 20.61
N ASP A 254 -6.54 -8.93 21.58
CA ASP A 254 -6.27 -10.37 21.49
C ASP A 254 -7.56 -11.22 21.43
N LYS A 255 -8.65 -10.70 22.03
CA LYS A 255 -9.99 -11.31 21.94
C LYS A 255 -10.59 -11.20 20.53
N ASP A 256 -10.24 -10.15 19.81
CA ASP A 256 -10.69 -9.86 18.45
C ASP A 256 -9.78 -10.49 17.37
N ALA A 257 -8.69 -11.16 17.78
CA ALA A 257 -7.68 -11.69 16.87
C ALA A 257 -8.11 -12.97 16.15
N VAL A 258 -7.84 -13.03 14.85
CA VAL A 258 -7.98 -14.24 14.04
C VAL A 258 -6.68 -15.05 14.14
N LYS A 259 -6.75 -16.18 14.85
CA LYS A 259 -5.60 -17.05 15.13
C LYS A 259 -5.68 -18.30 14.23
N GLU A 260 -4.75 -18.40 13.29
CA GLU A 260 -4.51 -19.60 12.48
C GLU A 260 -3.34 -20.41 13.06
N GLU A 261 -3.11 -21.63 12.56
CA GLU A 261 -2.06 -22.54 13.06
C GLU A 261 -0.67 -21.86 13.16
N ASP A 262 -0.29 -21.03 12.18
CA ASP A 262 1.01 -20.37 12.12
C ASP A 262 0.97 -18.84 12.10
N SER A 263 -0.23 -18.23 12.13
CA SER A 263 -0.44 -16.82 11.82
C SER A 263 -1.44 -16.14 12.77
N ILE A 264 -1.31 -14.83 12.96
CA ILE A 264 -2.27 -13.99 13.71
C ILE A 264 -2.53 -12.73 12.90
N HIS A 265 -3.80 -12.34 12.77
CA HIS A 265 -4.20 -11.09 12.12
C HIS A 265 -5.52 -10.56 12.66
N TRP A 266 -5.91 -9.37 12.19
CA TRP A 266 -7.16 -8.72 12.56
C TRP A 266 -7.93 -8.28 11.32
N GLN A 267 -9.26 -8.36 11.42
CA GLN A 267 -10.20 -8.06 10.33
C GLN A 267 -11.35 -7.19 10.84
N ARG A 268 -12.03 -6.49 9.92
CA ARG A 268 -13.21 -5.68 10.26
C ARG A 268 -14.41 -6.58 10.59
N PRO A 269 -15.30 -6.18 11.52
CA PRO A 269 -16.53 -6.91 11.82
C PRO A 269 -17.50 -6.84 10.65
N GLY A 270 -18.28 -7.91 10.44
CA GLY A 270 -19.32 -7.93 9.40
C GLY A 270 -18.81 -8.30 8.01
N LYS A 271 -18.02 -9.40 7.93
CA LYS A 271 -17.55 -10.07 6.71
C LYS A 271 -18.22 -9.53 5.43
N VAL A 272 -17.43 -8.86 4.59
CA VAL A 272 -17.62 -9.04 3.14
C VAL A 272 -17.52 -10.55 2.95
N GLU A 273 -18.56 -11.17 2.38
CA GLU A 273 -18.48 -12.57 1.95
C GLU A 273 -17.10 -12.77 1.34
N GLU A 274 -16.40 -13.84 1.74
CA GLU A 274 -15.24 -14.27 0.98
C GLU A 274 -15.72 -14.39 -0.45
N VAL A 275 -15.44 -13.37 -1.27
CA VAL A 275 -15.62 -13.48 -2.70
C VAL A 275 -14.55 -14.48 -3.05
N THR A 276 -14.95 -15.75 -3.01
CA THR A 276 -14.27 -16.90 -3.54
C THR A 276 -14.23 -16.69 -5.04
N THR A 277 -13.51 -15.66 -5.45
CA THR A 277 -12.99 -15.58 -6.78
C THR A 277 -12.02 -16.74 -6.85
N PHE A 278 -12.42 -17.79 -7.56
CA PHE A 278 -11.57 -18.92 -7.90
C PHE A 278 -10.23 -18.48 -8.55
N TYR A 279 -10.16 -17.22 -8.99
CA TYR A 279 -9.10 -16.58 -9.75
C TYR A 279 -7.82 -16.24 -8.97
N TYR A 280 -7.88 -15.99 -7.66
CA TYR A 280 -6.73 -15.62 -6.82
C TYR A 280 -6.98 -16.03 -5.36
N GLN A 281 -5.95 -16.35 -4.57
CA GLN A 281 -6.12 -16.22 -3.12
C GLN A 281 -6.42 -14.74 -2.85
N PRO A 282 -7.59 -14.40 -2.29
CA PRO A 282 -7.92 -13.00 -2.02
C PRO A 282 -6.87 -12.46 -1.06
N ARG A 283 -6.11 -11.44 -1.50
CA ARG A 283 -5.30 -10.66 -0.57
C ARG A 283 -6.25 -9.97 0.39
N ALA A 284 -5.85 -9.87 1.64
CA ALA A 284 -6.61 -9.13 2.62
C ALA A 284 -6.84 -7.68 2.15
N PRO A 285 -8.01 -7.08 2.39
CA PRO A 285 -8.25 -5.65 2.18
C PRO A 285 -7.13 -4.79 2.80
N SER A 286 -6.81 -3.66 2.16
CA SER A 286 -5.73 -2.77 2.60
C SER A 286 -5.83 -2.38 4.08
N VAL A 287 -7.05 -2.19 4.59
CA VAL A 287 -7.30 -1.80 5.99
C VAL A 287 -6.88 -2.90 6.98
N GLU A 288 -6.99 -4.17 6.60
CA GLU A 288 -6.59 -5.31 7.45
C GLU A 288 -5.08 -5.44 7.55
N VAL A 289 -4.38 -5.21 6.44
CA VAL A 289 -2.92 -5.15 6.42
C VAL A 289 -2.43 -3.98 7.26
N GLU A 290 -3.04 -2.80 7.11
CA GLU A 290 -2.70 -1.60 7.87
C GLU A 290 -2.91 -1.80 9.39
N MET A 291 -4.08 -2.27 9.81
CA MET A 291 -4.39 -2.47 11.23
C MET A 291 -3.47 -3.50 11.89
N THR A 292 -3.23 -4.61 11.18
CA THR A 292 -2.36 -5.69 11.66
C THR A 292 -0.90 -5.21 11.75
N SER A 293 -0.48 -4.32 10.85
CA SER A 293 0.85 -3.70 10.89
C SER A 293 1.01 -2.70 12.04
N TYR A 294 -0.02 -1.93 12.37
CA TYR A 294 -0.02 -1.08 13.57
C TYR A 294 0.09 -1.90 14.86
N LEU A 295 -0.59 -3.04 14.93
CA LEU A 295 -0.47 -3.94 16.08
C LEU A 295 0.93 -4.54 16.20
N LEU A 296 1.53 -4.95 15.08
CA LEU A 296 2.94 -5.37 15.07
C LEU A 296 3.85 -4.26 15.61
N LEU A 297 3.65 -3.00 15.18
CA LEU A 297 4.39 -1.86 15.72
C LEU A 297 4.16 -1.65 17.22
N ALA A 298 2.94 -1.85 17.71
CA ALA A 298 2.61 -1.76 19.14
C ALA A 298 3.31 -2.84 19.98
N TYR A 299 3.43 -4.08 19.46
CA TYR A 299 4.23 -5.14 20.09
C TYR A 299 5.73 -4.81 20.09
N LEU A 300 6.25 -4.26 18.98
CA LEU A 300 7.66 -3.94 18.82
C LEU A 300 8.12 -2.67 19.55
N THR A 301 7.19 -1.87 20.07
CA THR A 301 7.46 -0.58 20.74
C THR A 301 7.25 -0.70 22.26
N ALA A 302 7.44 -1.89 22.83
CA ALA A 302 7.45 -2.08 24.28
C ALA A 302 8.68 -1.39 24.91
N TRP A 303 8.51 -0.80 26.09
CA TRP A 303 9.60 -0.18 26.84
C TRP A 303 10.03 -1.08 28.01
N PRO A 304 11.35 -1.27 28.26
CA PRO A 304 12.50 -0.70 27.56
C PRO A 304 12.87 -1.41 26.25
N ALA A 305 12.41 -2.64 26.05
CA ALA A 305 12.51 -3.41 24.81
C ALA A 305 11.39 -4.48 24.76
N PRO A 306 11.02 -5.00 23.57
CA PRO A 306 10.08 -6.12 23.44
C PRO A 306 10.52 -7.35 24.22
N SER A 307 9.59 -7.98 24.93
CA SER A 307 9.82 -9.27 25.60
C SER A 307 9.91 -10.42 24.59
N SER A 308 10.39 -11.58 25.03
CA SER A 308 10.37 -12.80 24.20
C SER A 308 8.95 -13.22 23.82
N GLU A 309 7.97 -12.94 24.67
CA GLU A 309 6.55 -13.17 24.41
C GLU A 309 6.03 -12.21 23.33
N ASP A 310 6.33 -10.91 23.43
CA ASP A 310 6.00 -9.92 22.40
C ASP A 310 6.59 -10.35 21.04
N LEU A 311 7.86 -10.80 21.02
CA LEU A 311 8.54 -11.24 19.80
C LEU A 311 7.94 -12.54 19.22
N SER A 312 7.46 -13.45 20.08
CA SER A 312 6.76 -14.66 19.66
C SER A 312 5.45 -14.32 18.95
N VAL A 313 4.64 -13.44 19.53
CA VAL A 313 3.40 -12.94 18.91
C VAL A 313 3.72 -12.19 17.62
N ALA A 314 4.69 -11.27 17.65
CA ALA A 314 5.14 -10.52 16.48
C ALA A 314 5.55 -11.43 15.32
N SER A 315 6.23 -12.56 15.59
CA SER A 315 6.61 -13.51 14.54
C SER A 315 5.42 -14.11 13.79
N ARG A 316 4.32 -14.39 14.49
CA ARG A 316 3.07 -14.91 13.90
C ARG A 316 2.34 -13.84 13.08
N ILE A 317 2.39 -12.59 13.54
CA ILE A 317 1.84 -11.44 12.80
C ILE A 317 2.65 -11.21 11.50
N VAL A 318 3.98 -11.23 11.58
CA VAL A 318 4.87 -11.07 10.41
C VAL A 318 4.62 -12.17 9.37
N LYS A 319 4.43 -13.41 9.80
CA LYS A 319 4.05 -14.51 8.89
C LYS A 319 2.77 -14.22 8.12
N TRP A 320 1.76 -13.61 8.75
CA TRP A 320 0.54 -13.23 8.04
C TRP A 320 0.76 -12.03 7.12
N ILE A 321 1.38 -10.93 7.59
CA ILE A 321 1.61 -9.72 6.79
C ILE A 321 2.36 -10.07 5.51
N THR A 322 3.40 -10.89 5.63
CA THR A 322 4.23 -11.24 4.48
C THR A 322 3.50 -12.10 3.45
N LYS A 323 2.52 -12.92 3.85
CA LYS A 323 1.60 -13.60 2.93
C LYS A 323 0.81 -12.63 2.04
N GLN A 324 0.58 -11.40 2.50
CA GLN A 324 -0.17 -10.36 1.78
C GLN A 324 0.67 -9.54 0.79
N GLN A 325 2.00 -9.69 0.82
CA GLN A 325 2.89 -8.87 0.00
C GLN A 325 2.75 -9.20 -1.50
N ASN A 326 2.93 -8.19 -2.35
CA ASN A 326 2.97 -8.35 -3.80
C ASN A 326 4.37 -8.80 -4.28
N PRO A 327 4.56 -9.22 -5.55
CA PRO A 327 5.85 -9.69 -6.05
C PRO A 327 6.96 -8.62 -6.01
N ASN A 328 6.58 -7.34 -5.96
CA ASN A 328 7.50 -6.22 -5.92
C ASN A 328 7.81 -5.79 -4.47
N GLY A 329 7.32 -6.51 -3.46
CA GLY A 329 7.58 -6.19 -2.06
C GLY A 329 6.71 -5.09 -1.46
N GLY A 330 5.75 -4.52 -2.19
CA GLY A 330 4.72 -3.64 -1.59
C GLY A 330 3.41 -4.37 -1.34
N PHE A 331 2.35 -3.62 -1.05
CA PHE A 331 1.02 -4.13 -0.72
C PHE A 331 -0.02 -3.54 -1.68
N SER A 332 -1.26 -3.35 -1.24
CA SER A 332 -2.39 -2.99 -2.09
C SER A 332 -2.53 -1.48 -2.27
N SER A 333 -2.22 -0.67 -1.25
CA SER A 333 -2.35 0.79 -1.27
C SER A 333 -1.09 1.50 -0.73
N THR A 334 -1.15 2.83 -0.60
CA THR A 334 -0.04 3.60 -0.03
C THR A 334 0.20 3.28 1.44
N GLN A 335 -0.87 3.27 2.24
CA GLN A 335 -0.76 3.22 3.70
C GLN A 335 -0.38 1.85 4.22
N ASP A 336 -1.07 0.81 3.75
CA ASP A 336 -0.73 -0.56 4.11
C ASP A 336 0.74 -0.86 3.77
N THR A 337 1.21 -0.41 2.60
CA THR A 337 2.60 -0.57 2.17
C THR A 337 3.56 0.14 3.11
N VAL A 338 3.30 1.40 3.44
CA VAL A 338 4.21 2.19 4.27
C VAL A 338 4.26 1.65 5.69
N VAL A 339 3.11 1.38 6.32
CA VAL A 339 3.06 0.88 7.71
C VAL A 339 3.57 -0.55 7.79
N ALA A 340 3.24 -1.43 6.84
CA ALA A 340 3.77 -2.79 6.82
C ALA A 340 5.29 -2.81 6.65
N LEU A 341 5.84 -2.02 5.72
CA LEU A 341 7.31 -1.93 5.56
C LEU A 341 7.99 -1.33 6.79
N GLN A 342 7.35 -0.37 7.45
CA GLN A 342 7.83 0.14 8.75
C GLN A 342 7.89 -0.98 9.78
N ALA A 343 6.79 -1.72 9.95
CA ALA A 343 6.66 -2.79 10.94
C ALA A 343 7.65 -3.94 10.67
N LEU A 344 7.74 -4.38 9.41
CA LEU A 344 8.70 -5.40 8.96
C LEU A 344 10.14 -4.94 9.15
N SER A 345 10.44 -3.65 8.93
CA SER A 345 11.79 -3.10 9.17
C SER A 345 12.19 -3.13 10.64
N LYS A 346 11.27 -2.74 11.53
CA LYS A 346 11.50 -2.81 12.98
C LYS A 346 11.63 -4.24 13.47
N TYR A 347 10.77 -5.14 13.00
CA TYR A 347 10.86 -6.56 13.35
C TYR A 347 12.17 -7.17 12.86
N GLY A 348 12.53 -6.88 11.61
CA GLY A 348 13.78 -7.33 11.00
C GLY A 348 14.98 -6.87 11.80
N ALA A 349 15.03 -5.60 12.23
CA ALA A 349 16.11 -5.07 13.04
C ALA A 349 16.18 -5.73 14.43
N ALA A 350 15.02 -5.91 15.09
CA ALA A 350 14.93 -6.53 16.41
C ALA A 350 15.32 -8.02 16.42
N THR A 351 15.11 -8.73 15.30
CA THR A 351 15.40 -10.17 15.17
C THR A 351 16.67 -10.46 14.35
N PHE A 352 17.37 -9.42 13.90
CA PHE A 352 18.54 -9.57 13.07
C PHE A 352 19.67 -10.29 13.82
N SER A 353 20.20 -11.32 13.18
CA SER A 353 21.39 -12.03 13.62
C SER A 353 22.25 -12.37 12.41
N LYS A 354 23.57 -12.25 12.57
CA LYS A 354 24.55 -12.72 11.58
C LYS A 354 24.57 -14.24 11.57
N ARG A 355 24.60 -14.85 10.38
CA ARG A 355 24.58 -16.30 10.24
C ARG A 355 26.00 -16.85 10.24
N GLU A 356 26.21 -17.92 10.99
CA GLU A 356 27.46 -18.69 10.91
C GLU A 356 27.47 -19.68 9.75
N LYS A 357 26.30 -20.22 9.36
CA LYS A 357 26.16 -21.17 8.24
C LYS A 357 25.10 -20.71 7.24
N ALA A 358 25.34 -21.02 5.97
CA ALA A 358 24.38 -20.76 4.91
C ALA A 358 23.10 -21.60 5.09
N ALA A 359 21.98 -21.05 4.65
CA ALA A 359 20.76 -21.81 4.40
C ALA A 359 20.77 -22.31 2.95
N VAL A 360 20.42 -23.58 2.74
CA VAL A 360 20.30 -24.18 1.42
C VAL A 360 18.83 -24.47 1.15
N VAL A 361 18.30 -23.87 0.09
CA VAL A 361 16.93 -24.04 -0.37
C VAL A 361 16.97 -24.86 -1.65
N THR A 362 16.25 -25.97 -1.70
CA THR A 362 16.12 -26.80 -2.91
C THR A 362 14.66 -26.86 -3.31
N VAL A 363 14.35 -26.43 -4.53
CA VAL A 363 13.01 -26.55 -5.13
C VAL A 363 13.03 -27.64 -6.21
N LYS A 364 12.06 -28.55 -6.16
CA LYS A 364 11.98 -29.72 -7.05
C LYS A 364 10.58 -29.93 -7.58
N SER A 365 10.47 -30.40 -8.81
CA SER A 365 9.24 -30.99 -9.36
C SER A 365 9.50 -32.46 -9.69
N SER A 366 8.45 -33.28 -9.77
CA SER A 366 8.45 -34.75 -9.66
C SER A 366 9.09 -35.54 -10.81
N GLU A 367 10.19 -35.04 -11.40
CA GLU A 367 11.45 -35.79 -11.64
C GLU A 367 12.48 -35.04 -12.52
N THR A 368 12.09 -33.97 -13.23
CA THR A 368 12.94 -33.31 -14.25
C THR A 368 13.58 -32.00 -13.82
N PHE A 369 12.99 -31.31 -12.84
CA PHE A 369 13.41 -29.97 -12.40
C PHE A 369 13.89 -30.00 -10.95
N SER A 370 15.11 -29.53 -10.72
CA SER A 370 15.68 -29.34 -9.39
C SER A 370 16.62 -28.15 -9.42
N GLU A 371 16.38 -27.18 -8.56
CA GLU A 371 17.21 -25.98 -8.43
C GLU A 371 17.58 -25.77 -6.97
N GLU A 372 18.85 -25.41 -6.73
CA GLU A 372 19.40 -25.18 -5.40
C GLU A 372 19.87 -23.73 -5.27
N PHE A 373 19.50 -23.11 -4.15
CA PHE A 373 19.88 -21.76 -3.78
C PHE A 373 20.66 -21.80 -2.47
N GLN A 374 21.75 -21.05 -2.42
CA GLN A 374 22.53 -20.86 -1.20
C GLN A 374 22.35 -19.43 -0.70
N VAL A 375 21.92 -19.30 0.55
CA VAL A 375 21.67 -18.03 1.22
C VAL A 375 22.65 -17.86 2.37
N HIS A 376 23.64 -17.00 2.18
CA HIS A 376 24.65 -16.61 3.15
C HIS A 376 24.58 -15.10 3.41
N ASP A 377 25.25 -14.60 4.46
CA ASP A 377 25.14 -13.19 4.84
C ASP A 377 25.53 -12.22 3.71
N ALA A 378 26.54 -12.56 2.89
CA ALA A 378 26.97 -11.72 1.78
C ALA A 378 25.96 -11.60 0.62
N ASN A 379 25.02 -12.53 0.47
CA ASN A 379 23.98 -12.50 -0.58
C ASN A 379 22.56 -12.42 0.01
N ARG A 380 22.44 -12.08 1.30
CA ARG A 380 21.17 -12.04 2.01
C ARG A 380 20.14 -11.11 1.38
N LEU A 381 20.61 -9.98 0.83
CA LEU A 381 19.81 -8.96 0.15
C LEU A 381 19.61 -9.24 -1.36
N LEU A 382 20.27 -10.28 -1.89
CA LEU A 382 20.17 -10.67 -3.29
C LEU A 382 18.89 -11.48 -3.51
N LEU A 383 18.16 -11.12 -4.57
CA LEU A 383 16.99 -11.85 -5.04
C LEU A 383 17.50 -12.90 -6.01
N GLN A 384 17.35 -14.16 -5.62
CA GLN A 384 17.69 -15.29 -6.45
C GLN A 384 16.39 -15.83 -7.02
N GLU A 385 16.28 -15.90 -8.35
CA GLU A 385 15.05 -16.34 -9.02
C GLU A 385 15.32 -17.44 -10.02
N VAL A 386 14.33 -18.33 -10.17
CA VAL A 386 14.28 -19.29 -11.27
C VAL A 386 12.89 -19.35 -11.87
N ARG A 387 12.83 -19.55 -13.18
CA ARG A 387 11.57 -19.79 -13.88
C ARG A 387 11.15 -21.24 -13.67
N LEU A 388 9.91 -21.42 -13.23
CA LEU A 388 9.33 -22.75 -13.10
C LEU A 388 8.84 -23.23 -14.48
N PRO A 389 9.28 -24.42 -14.95
CA PRO A 389 9.07 -24.84 -16.33
C PRO A 389 7.64 -25.32 -16.62
N GLU A 390 7.00 -25.97 -15.66
CA GLU A 390 5.71 -26.64 -15.83
C GLU A 390 4.60 -25.91 -15.08
N ILE A 391 3.51 -25.58 -15.78
CA ILE A 391 2.33 -24.90 -15.23
C ILE A 391 1.11 -25.46 -15.96
N PRO A 392 0.13 -26.09 -15.27
CA PRO A 392 0.10 -26.37 -13.83
C PRO A 392 1.17 -27.39 -13.40
N GLY A 393 1.49 -27.41 -12.10
CA GLY A 393 2.53 -28.32 -11.57
C GLY A 393 2.68 -28.27 -10.06
N GLU A 394 3.25 -29.33 -9.50
CA GLU A 394 3.58 -29.45 -8.08
C GLU A 394 5.08 -29.23 -7.86
N TYR A 395 5.40 -28.36 -6.91
CA TYR A 395 6.77 -28.01 -6.56
C TYR A 395 6.99 -28.22 -5.07
N SER A 396 7.91 -29.10 -4.73
CA SER A 396 8.36 -29.34 -3.36
C SER A 396 9.59 -28.49 -3.04
N THR A 397 9.58 -27.81 -1.90
CA THR A 397 10.75 -27.07 -1.40
C THR A 397 11.24 -27.68 -0.10
N THR A 398 12.53 -27.95 -0.03
CA THR A 398 13.23 -28.31 1.20
C THR A 398 14.21 -27.22 1.57
N VAL A 399 14.23 -26.84 2.85
CA VAL A 399 15.25 -25.93 3.36
C VAL A 399 16.07 -26.62 4.43
N SER A 400 17.38 -26.42 4.42
CA SER A 400 18.33 -26.93 5.41
C SER A 400 19.34 -25.84 5.81
N GLY A 401 20.06 -26.03 6.91
CA GLY A 401 21.06 -25.07 7.41
C GLY A 401 20.54 -24.18 8.55
N SER A 402 21.04 -22.96 8.64
CA SER A 402 20.71 -22.01 9.73
C SER A 402 20.22 -20.66 9.22
N GLY A 403 19.37 -19.99 10.02
CA GLY A 403 18.75 -18.72 9.69
C GLY A 403 17.35 -18.88 9.11
N CYS A 404 16.75 -17.78 8.65
CA CYS A 404 15.41 -17.77 8.07
C CYS A 404 15.50 -17.45 6.58
N VAL A 405 14.70 -18.09 5.75
CA VAL A 405 14.60 -17.74 4.33
C VAL A 405 13.19 -17.29 4.02
N TYR A 406 13.07 -16.37 3.08
CA TYR A 406 11.82 -15.91 2.55
C TYR A 406 11.65 -16.50 1.15
N LEU A 407 10.55 -17.20 0.95
CA LEU A 407 10.23 -17.91 -0.28
C LEU A 407 8.98 -17.29 -0.90
N GLN A 408 9.07 -16.92 -2.17
CA GLN A 408 7.96 -16.32 -2.90
C GLN A 408 7.77 -17.00 -4.25
N THR A 409 6.53 -17.31 -4.59
CA THR A 409 6.17 -17.81 -5.92
C THR A 409 5.16 -16.87 -6.56
N SER A 410 5.53 -16.34 -7.73
CA SER A 410 4.68 -15.46 -8.54
C SER A 410 4.22 -16.19 -9.79
N LEU A 411 2.91 -16.39 -9.93
CA LEU A 411 2.26 -16.91 -11.12
C LEU A 411 1.59 -15.74 -11.86
N ARG A 412 1.88 -15.58 -13.15
CA ARG A 412 1.30 -14.55 -14.01
C ARG A 412 0.69 -15.22 -15.24
N TYR A 413 -0.53 -14.84 -15.58
CA TYR A 413 -1.25 -15.29 -16.77
C TYR A 413 -2.23 -14.19 -17.20
N ASN A 414 -2.70 -14.27 -18.44
CA ASN A 414 -3.74 -13.39 -18.96
C ASN A 414 -5.08 -14.12 -18.91
N VAL A 415 -6.13 -13.42 -18.48
CA VAL A 415 -7.52 -13.90 -18.55
C VAL A 415 -8.32 -13.00 -19.47
N LEU A 416 -9.36 -13.56 -20.09
CA LEU A 416 -10.34 -12.75 -20.80
C LEU A 416 -11.26 -12.05 -19.78
N PRO A 417 -11.58 -10.76 -19.94
CA PRO A 417 -12.46 -10.06 -19.01
C PRO A 417 -13.83 -10.75 -18.93
N LYS A 418 -14.22 -11.22 -17.73
CA LYS A 418 -15.57 -11.76 -17.47
C LYS A 418 -16.53 -10.64 -17.06
N LYS A 419 -17.80 -10.79 -17.45
CA LYS A 419 -18.91 -9.96 -16.97
C LYS A 419 -19.60 -10.65 -15.79
N GLU A 420 -18.96 -10.74 -14.64
CA GLU A 420 -19.59 -11.37 -13.47
C GLU A 420 -19.28 -10.59 -12.18
N GLY A 421 -20.33 -10.41 -11.35
CA GLY A 421 -20.27 -9.73 -10.06
C GLY A 421 -21.01 -8.40 -10.00
N LYS A 422 -21.42 -7.99 -8.79
CA LYS A 422 -21.73 -6.58 -8.49
C LYS A 422 -20.41 -5.81 -8.59
N VAL A 423 -20.28 -4.97 -9.61
CA VAL A 423 -19.16 -4.03 -9.72
C VAL A 423 -19.53 -2.68 -9.11
N PRO A 424 -18.64 -2.02 -8.36
CA PRO A 424 -18.93 -0.75 -7.70
C PRO A 424 -18.96 0.44 -8.68
N PHE A 425 -18.60 0.23 -9.96
CA PHE A 425 -18.65 1.25 -10.99
C PHE A 425 -19.42 0.77 -12.22
N THR A 426 -20.34 1.61 -12.68
CA THR A 426 -20.88 1.50 -14.04
C THR A 426 -19.96 2.25 -14.97
N LEU A 427 -19.34 1.54 -15.92
CA LEU A 427 -18.41 2.11 -16.90
C LEU A 427 -18.90 1.80 -18.31
N LYS A 428 -19.19 2.84 -19.09
CA LYS A 428 -19.54 2.73 -20.51
C LYS A 428 -18.54 3.51 -21.35
N VAL A 429 -18.00 2.86 -22.38
CA VAL A 429 -17.01 3.45 -23.28
C VAL A 429 -17.51 3.31 -24.71
N ASP A 430 -17.58 4.43 -25.40
CA ASP A 430 -18.01 4.55 -26.80
C ASP A 430 -16.97 5.34 -27.59
N THR A 431 -16.92 5.16 -28.92
CA THR A 431 -16.15 6.05 -29.80
C THR A 431 -17.05 7.11 -30.41
N LEU A 432 -16.50 8.31 -30.64
CA LEU A 432 -17.17 9.39 -31.38
C LEU A 432 -16.32 9.77 -32.60
N PRO A 433 -16.84 9.62 -33.84
CA PRO A 433 -18.15 9.03 -34.19
C PRO A 433 -18.23 7.52 -33.87
N GLN A 434 -19.45 6.99 -33.68
CA GLN A 434 -19.65 5.56 -33.45
C GLN A 434 -19.39 4.73 -34.71
N ASN A 435 -19.71 5.30 -35.88
CA ASN A 435 -19.45 4.67 -37.16
C ASN A 435 -18.19 5.25 -37.80
N CYS A 436 -17.47 4.41 -38.55
CA CYS A 436 -16.26 4.79 -39.25
C CYS A 436 -16.54 5.21 -40.71
N ASP A 437 -17.63 5.93 -40.98
CA ASP A 437 -18.08 6.21 -42.35
C ASP A 437 -17.28 7.32 -43.07
N GLY A 438 -16.19 7.82 -42.45
CA GLY A 438 -15.35 8.90 -42.98
C GLY A 438 -13.87 8.52 -43.08
N VAL A 439 -13.19 9.01 -44.13
CA VAL A 439 -11.77 8.74 -44.44
C VAL A 439 -10.83 9.07 -43.26
N HIS A 440 -11.18 10.07 -42.45
CA HIS A 440 -10.41 10.48 -41.27
C HIS A 440 -10.83 9.78 -39.97
N ALA A 441 -12.02 9.18 -39.90
CA ALA A 441 -12.55 8.57 -38.67
C ALA A 441 -11.71 7.36 -38.21
N HIS A 442 -11.09 6.66 -39.16
CA HIS A 442 -10.16 5.57 -38.87
C HIS A 442 -8.81 6.02 -38.30
N ARG A 443 -8.43 7.28 -38.52
CA ARG A 443 -7.13 7.83 -38.12
C ARG A 443 -7.22 8.73 -36.90
N LYS A 444 -8.39 9.33 -36.64
CA LYS A 444 -8.61 10.23 -35.50
C LYS A 444 -10.06 10.18 -35.06
N PHE A 445 -10.27 9.86 -33.79
CA PHE A 445 -11.60 9.79 -33.18
C PHE A 445 -11.51 10.16 -31.70
N GLN A 446 -12.64 10.29 -31.02
CA GLN A 446 -12.67 10.50 -29.58
C GLN A 446 -13.09 9.24 -28.85
N ILE A 447 -12.44 8.97 -27.72
CA ILE A 447 -12.90 8.00 -26.74
C ILE A 447 -13.82 8.76 -25.78
N HIS A 448 -15.09 8.34 -25.71
CA HIS A 448 -16.11 8.88 -24.84
C HIS A 448 -16.38 7.91 -23.70
N ILE A 449 -16.32 8.41 -22.47
CA ILE A 449 -16.40 7.60 -21.25
C ILE A 449 -17.50 8.17 -20.37
N ASN A 450 -18.38 7.28 -19.93
CA ASN A 450 -19.40 7.53 -18.91
C ASN A 450 -19.13 6.65 -17.71
N ILE A 451 -19.05 7.28 -16.53
CA ILE A 451 -18.76 6.58 -15.28
C ILE A 451 -19.70 7.05 -14.17
N SER A 452 -20.17 6.12 -13.33
CA SER A 452 -20.88 6.40 -12.08
C SER A 452 -20.58 5.33 -11.04
N TYR A 453 -20.66 5.70 -9.75
CA TYR A 453 -20.50 4.78 -8.64
C TYR A 453 -21.83 4.10 -8.31
N THR A 454 -21.80 2.77 -8.19
CA THR A 454 -22.93 1.89 -7.88
C THR A 454 -22.64 0.97 -6.70
N GLY A 455 -21.58 1.26 -5.93
CA GLY A 455 -21.27 0.54 -4.70
C GLY A 455 -22.19 0.90 -3.53
N GLU A 456 -21.92 0.32 -2.37
CA GLU A 456 -22.81 0.44 -1.19
C GLU A 456 -22.69 1.78 -0.46
N ARG A 457 -21.62 2.54 -0.72
CA ARG A 457 -21.38 3.85 -0.10
C ARG A 457 -22.13 4.98 -0.83
N PRO A 458 -22.30 6.16 -0.20
CA PRO A 458 -22.82 7.34 -0.88
C PRO A 458 -21.94 7.83 -2.05
N SER A 459 -20.62 7.68 -1.92
CA SER A 459 -19.62 7.99 -2.94
C SER A 459 -18.42 7.05 -2.80
N SER A 460 -17.63 6.91 -3.86
CA SER A 460 -16.36 6.17 -3.85
C SER A 460 -15.25 6.91 -3.08
N ASN A 461 -14.08 6.29 -2.95
CA ASN A 461 -12.84 7.01 -2.65
C ASN A 461 -12.27 7.65 -3.92
N MET A 462 -10.97 8.01 -3.88
CA MET A 462 -10.22 8.39 -5.08
C MET A 462 -10.32 7.29 -6.13
N VAL A 463 -10.78 7.66 -7.33
CA VAL A 463 -10.93 6.74 -8.47
C VAL A 463 -9.89 7.06 -9.52
N ILE A 464 -9.33 6.00 -10.11
CA ILE A 464 -8.49 6.11 -11.30
C ILE A 464 -9.19 5.40 -12.45
N VAL A 465 -9.39 6.14 -13.55
CA VAL A 465 -9.78 5.57 -14.83
C VAL A 465 -8.53 5.40 -15.68
N ASP A 466 -8.15 4.15 -15.92
CA ASP A 466 -7.02 3.75 -16.76
C ASP A 466 -7.52 3.34 -18.15
N VAL A 467 -7.22 4.18 -19.14
CA VAL A 467 -7.57 3.97 -20.55
C VAL A 467 -6.34 3.48 -21.29
N LYS A 468 -6.28 2.17 -21.58
CA LYS A 468 -5.23 1.60 -22.42
C LYS A 468 -5.53 1.87 -23.90
N MET A 469 -4.54 2.37 -24.63
CA MET A 469 -4.65 2.58 -26.07
C MET A 469 -4.59 1.26 -26.83
N ILE A 470 -5.32 1.22 -27.95
CA ILE A 470 -5.21 0.15 -28.94
C ILE A 470 -3.85 0.31 -29.65
N SER A 471 -3.23 -0.81 -30.02
CA SER A 471 -1.95 -0.82 -30.74
C SER A 471 -1.98 0.10 -31.96
N GLY A 472 -0.96 0.95 -32.09
CA GLY A 472 -0.85 1.92 -33.20
C GLY A 472 -1.56 3.25 -32.97
N PHE A 473 -2.30 3.43 -31.87
CA PHE A 473 -2.95 4.70 -31.51
C PHE A 473 -2.30 5.35 -30.30
N ILE A 474 -2.22 6.68 -30.34
CA ILE A 474 -1.72 7.51 -29.24
C ILE A 474 -2.76 8.56 -28.84
N PRO A 475 -2.78 8.98 -27.56
CA PRO A 475 -3.68 10.03 -27.10
C PRO A 475 -3.21 11.41 -27.56
N VAL A 476 -4.14 12.23 -28.04
CA VAL A 476 -3.87 13.63 -28.39
C VAL A 476 -3.73 14.44 -27.10
N LYS A 477 -2.48 14.71 -26.69
CA LYS A 477 -2.14 15.34 -25.41
C LYS A 477 -2.92 16.62 -25.10
N SER A 478 -3.17 17.47 -26.09
CA SER A 478 -3.94 18.71 -25.90
C SER A 478 -5.40 18.46 -25.53
N SER A 479 -6.02 17.41 -26.07
CA SER A 479 -7.40 17.04 -25.72
C SER A 479 -7.50 16.48 -24.31
N VAL A 480 -6.52 15.69 -23.86
CA VAL A 480 -6.47 15.17 -22.49
C VAL A 480 -6.24 16.27 -21.47
N ARG A 481 -5.44 17.30 -21.80
CA ARG A 481 -5.24 18.47 -20.93
C ARG A 481 -6.54 19.22 -20.67
N LYS A 482 -7.43 19.33 -21.67
CA LYS A 482 -8.75 19.97 -21.53
C LYS A 482 -9.68 19.26 -20.54
N LEU A 483 -9.46 17.96 -20.28
CA LEU A 483 -10.24 17.24 -19.28
C LEU A 483 -10.14 17.88 -17.89
N ARG A 484 -9.00 18.50 -17.57
CA ARG A 484 -8.76 19.20 -16.28
C ARG A 484 -9.58 20.48 -16.12
N GLU A 485 -10.26 20.95 -17.18
CA GLU A 485 -11.22 22.05 -17.07
C GLU A 485 -12.52 21.61 -16.36
N LYS A 486 -12.80 20.29 -16.32
CA LYS A 486 -13.91 19.75 -15.53
C LYS A 486 -13.50 19.70 -14.06
N PRO A 487 -14.27 20.32 -13.15
CA PRO A 487 -13.91 20.39 -11.74
C PRO A 487 -13.84 19.02 -11.05
N GLN A 488 -14.49 17.99 -11.59
CA GLN A 488 -14.44 16.62 -11.07
C GLN A 488 -13.11 15.90 -11.39
N ILE A 489 -12.37 16.35 -12.41
CA ILE A 489 -11.12 15.70 -12.85
C ILE A 489 -9.94 16.47 -12.24
N GLN A 490 -9.35 15.90 -11.20
CA GLN A 490 -8.29 16.56 -10.44
C GLN A 490 -6.94 16.51 -11.17
N ARG A 491 -6.69 15.41 -11.89
CA ARG A 491 -5.42 15.18 -12.58
C ARG A 491 -5.60 14.28 -13.79
N THR A 492 -4.75 14.48 -14.79
CA THR A 492 -4.57 13.56 -15.91
C THR A 492 -3.08 13.30 -16.15
N ASP A 493 -2.71 12.04 -16.32
CA ASP A 493 -1.37 11.62 -16.72
C ASP A 493 -1.44 10.91 -18.07
N VAL A 494 -0.52 11.25 -18.97
CA VAL A 494 -0.51 10.76 -20.35
C VAL A 494 0.83 10.11 -20.67
N SER A 495 0.78 8.83 -21.01
CA SER A 495 1.88 8.11 -21.66
C SER A 495 1.50 7.81 -23.11
N THR A 496 2.40 7.16 -23.87
CA THR A 496 2.09 6.76 -25.26
C THR A 496 0.94 5.75 -25.33
N ASN A 497 0.85 4.86 -24.34
CA ASN A 497 -0.06 3.71 -24.39
C ASN A 497 -1.20 3.79 -23.37
N HIS A 498 -1.16 4.74 -22.44
CA HIS A 498 -2.15 4.88 -21.36
C HIS A 498 -2.50 6.34 -21.10
N VAL A 499 -3.78 6.58 -20.82
CA VAL A 499 -4.28 7.81 -20.23
C VAL A 499 -4.88 7.47 -18.87
N LEU A 500 -4.38 8.12 -17.83
CA LEU A 500 -4.84 7.97 -16.45
C LEU A 500 -5.60 9.24 -16.04
N ILE A 501 -6.79 9.06 -15.49
CA ILE A 501 -7.68 10.16 -15.11
C ILE A 501 -8.06 9.97 -13.66
N TYR A 502 -7.79 10.98 -12.83
CA TYR A 502 -7.94 10.93 -11.39
C TYR A 502 -9.14 11.75 -10.94
N PHE A 503 -9.97 11.12 -10.12
CA PHE A 503 -11.14 11.72 -9.46
C PHE A 503 -10.94 11.66 -7.96
N GLU A 504 -11.31 12.71 -7.25
CA GLU A 504 -11.31 12.73 -5.78
C GLU A 504 -12.36 11.76 -5.21
N GLU A 505 -13.54 11.75 -5.82
CA GLU A 505 -14.60 10.78 -5.60
C GLU A 505 -15.50 10.70 -6.84
N ILE A 506 -16.25 9.62 -6.97
CA ILE A 506 -17.34 9.46 -7.94
C ILE A 506 -18.61 9.11 -7.17
N THR A 507 -19.70 9.78 -7.51
CA THR A 507 -21.01 9.55 -6.91
C THR A 507 -21.88 8.71 -7.84
N ASN A 508 -23.13 8.45 -7.44
CA ASN A 508 -24.11 7.79 -8.31
C ASN A 508 -24.50 8.61 -9.56
N GLN A 509 -24.10 9.88 -9.66
CA GLN A 509 -24.34 10.70 -10.83
C GLN A 509 -23.37 10.35 -11.96
N THR A 510 -23.90 10.08 -13.15
CA THR A 510 -23.08 9.76 -14.32
C THR A 510 -22.27 10.97 -14.78
N LEU A 511 -20.96 10.79 -14.78
CA LEU A 511 -19.99 11.76 -15.29
C LEU A 511 -19.54 11.35 -16.69
N SER A 512 -19.66 12.29 -17.63
CA SER A 512 -19.30 12.11 -19.03
C SER A 512 -18.12 12.98 -19.43
N PHE A 513 -17.14 12.38 -20.12
CA PHE A 513 -15.99 13.08 -20.67
C PHE A 513 -15.41 12.35 -21.88
N SER A 514 -14.64 13.07 -22.70
CA SER A 514 -14.01 12.51 -23.89
C SER A 514 -12.68 13.16 -24.21
N PHE A 515 -11.79 12.41 -24.83
CA PHE A 515 -10.53 12.92 -25.37
C PHE A 515 -10.24 12.27 -26.72
N SER A 516 -9.44 12.94 -27.54
CA SER A 516 -9.11 12.48 -28.88
C SER A 516 -7.91 11.55 -28.87
N VAL A 517 -7.94 10.57 -29.75
CA VAL A 517 -6.82 9.69 -30.08
C VAL A 517 -6.53 9.78 -31.57
N GLU A 518 -5.29 9.53 -31.95
CA GLU A 518 -4.88 9.50 -33.36
C GLU A 518 -3.96 8.32 -33.64
N GLN A 519 -4.00 7.84 -34.87
CA GLN A 519 -3.18 6.75 -35.35
C GLN A 519 -1.76 7.24 -35.59
N ASP A 520 -0.81 6.65 -34.87
CA ASP A 520 0.62 6.87 -35.02
C ASP A 520 1.22 5.86 -36.01
N ILE A 521 0.84 4.58 -35.86
CA ILE A 521 1.33 3.47 -36.68
C ILE A 521 0.14 2.63 -37.15
N GLN A 522 0.15 2.25 -38.43
CA GLN A 522 -0.85 1.32 -38.95
C GLN A 522 -0.56 -0.10 -38.43
N VAL A 523 -1.57 -0.71 -37.83
CA VAL A 523 -1.51 -2.08 -37.28
C VAL A 523 -2.74 -2.82 -37.75
N ASP A 524 -2.53 -4.00 -38.35
CA ASP A 524 -3.60 -4.89 -38.79
C ASP A 524 -4.04 -5.83 -37.66
N ASN A 525 -5.26 -6.38 -37.76
CA ASN A 525 -5.83 -7.34 -36.80
C ASN A 525 -5.84 -6.83 -35.34
N LEU A 526 -6.25 -5.57 -35.17
CA LEU A 526 -6.34 -4.91 -33.87
C LEU A 526 -7.14 -5.75 -32.87
N LYS A 527 -6.56 -5.95 -31.68
CA LYS A 527 -7.26 -6.55 -30.55
C LYS A 527 -7.86 -5.46 -29.66
N PRO A 528 -8.99 -5.73 -28.99
CA PRO A 528 -9.57 -4.78 -28.04
C PRO A 528 -8.58 -4.36 -26.96
N ALA A 529 -8.60 -3.10 -26.57
CA ALA A 529 -7.89 -2.58 -25.41
C ALA A 529 -8.85 -2.43 -24.21
N THR A 530 -8.29 -2.37 -23.01
CA THR A 530 -9.08 -2.32 -21.77
C THR A 530 -9.20 -0.90 -21.25
N VAL A 531 -10.41 -0.52 -20.82
CA VAL A 531 -10.63 0.62 -19.94
C VAL A 531 -11.03 0.09 -18.57
N LYS A 532 -10.34 0.53 -17.53
CA LYS A 532 -10.58 0.09 -16.16
C LYS A 532 -10.89 1.30 -15.29
N ALA A 533 -11.83 1.14 -14.38
CA ALA A 533 -12.10 2.08 -13.31
C ALA A 533 -12.02 1.29 -12.00
N TYR A 534 -11.29 1.81 -11.02
CA TYR A 534 -11.12 1.15 -9.73
C TYR A 534 -10.95 2.18 -8.62
N ASP A 535 -11.39 1.80 -7.43
CA ASP A 535 -11.12 2.52 -6.19
C ASP A 535 -9.65 2.31 -5.80
N TYR A 536 -8.93 3.40 -5.51
CA TYR A 536 -7.49 3.31 -5.25
C TYR A 536 -7.15 2.57 -3.94
N TYR A 537 -8.04 2.59 -2.94
CA TYR A 537 -7.77 2.01 -1.62
C TYR A 537 -8.39 0.62 -1.46
N GLU A 538 -9.44 0.33 -2.22
CA GLU A 538 -10.15 -0.95 -2.24
C GLU A 538 -10.21 -1.51 -3.66
N THR A 539 -9.04 -1.80 -4.25
CA THR A 539 -8.93 -2.37 -5.61
C THR A 539 -9.58 -3.75 -5.80
N GLY A 540 -9.99 -4.39 -4.70
CA GLY A 540 -10.70 -5.67 -4.69
C GLY A 540 -12.23 -5.55 -4.62
N GLU A 541 -12.75 -4.34 -4.38
CA GLU A 541 -14.15 -3.98 -4.66
C GLU A 541 -14.25 -3.50 -6.11
#